data_AF-A0A227J4K8-F1
#
_entry.id   AF-A0A227J4K8-F1
#
_cell.length_a   1.000
_cell.length_b   1.000
_cell.length_c   1.000
_cell.angle_alpha   90.00
_cell.angle_beta   90.00
_cell.angle_gamma   90.00
#
_symmetry.space_group_name_H-M   'P 1'
#
loop_
_entity.id
_entity.type
_entity.pdbx_description
1 polymer ?
#
loop_
_entity_poly.entity_id
_entity_poly.type
_entity_poly.pdbx_seq_one_letter_code
_entity_poly.pdbx_strand_id
1 'polypeptide(L)'
;RDRGHSREAVMDSIVRSMDDYLNYITPQFSRTHINFQRVPTVDTSNPLNAKGIPSLDESFVVIRLRGIKNVDFPYLLAMIDGSFMSRHNTIVVPGGKMSFAMEL
;
A
#
# COMPACT_ATOMS: atom_id res chain seq x y z
N ARG A 1 2.65 -19.50 21.91
CA ARG A 1 1.80 -20.57 21.35
C ARG A 1 1.75 -20.34 19.84
N ASP A 2 2.79 -20.77 19.14
CA ASP A 2 2.81 -20.73 17.68
C ASP A 2 1.76 -21.71 17.17
N ARG A 3 0.78 -21.23 16.41
CA ARG A 3 -0.12 -22.10 15.68
C ARG A 3 0.72 -22.74 14.58
N GLY A 4 1.18 -23.97 14.83
CA GLY A 4 1.94 -24.78 13.89
C GLY A 4 1.09 -25.20 12.70
N HIS A 5 0.81 -24.25 11.80
CA HIS A 5 0.38 -24.56 10.45
C HIS A 5 1.63 -24.92 9.65
N SER A 6 1.61 -26.07 8.98
CA SER A 6 2.68 -26.41 8.04
C SER A 6 2.71 -25.38 6.91
N ARG A 7 3.84 -25.25 6.22
CA ARG A 7 3.98 -24.30 5.10
C ARG A 7 2.93 -24.54 4.02
N GLU A 8 2.55 -25.79 3.83
CA GLU A 8 1.54 -26.26 2.88
C GLU A 8 0.14 -25.75 3.28
N ALA A 9 -0.23 -25.83 4.56
CA ALA A 9 -1.51 -25.33 5.03
C ALA A 9 -1.63 -23.80 4.91
N VAL A 10 -0.53 -23.06 5.09
CA VAL A 10 -0.50 -21.61 4.86
C VAL A 10 -0.67 -21.28 3.38
N MET A 11 0.04 -22.01 2.51
CA MET A 11 -0.09 -21.84 1.05
C MET A 11 -1.50 -22.12 0.56
N ASP A 12 -2.09 -23.23 1.00
CA ASP A 12 -3.47 -23.60 0.67
C ASP A 12 -4.46 -22.52 1.09
N SER A 13 -4.27 -21.93 2.28
CA SER A 13 -5.11 -20.85 2.80
C SER A 13 -5.00 -19.59 1.94
N ILE A 14 -3.78 -19.21 1.54
CA ILE A 14 -3.55 -18.06 0.67
C ILE A 14 -4.24 -18.27 -0.68
N VAL A 15 -4.04 -19.43 -1.31
CA VAL A 15 -4.63 -19.75 -2.62
C VAL A 15 -6.16 -19.74 -2.56
N ARG A 16 -6.77 -20.33 -1.52
CA ARG A 16 -8.23 -20.29 -1.35
C ARG A 16 -8.76 -18.86 -1.19
N SER A 17 -8.02 -18.01 -0.47
CA SER A 17 -8.41 -16.61 -0.25
C SER A 17 -8.23 -15.74 -1.51
N MET A 18 -7.38 -16.15 -2.45
CA MET A 18 -7.09 -15.37 -3.65
C MET A 18 -8.30 -15.25 -4.59
N ASP A 19 -9.14 -16.28 -4.69
CA ASP A 19 -10.34 -16.21 -5.53
C ASP A 19 -11.30 -15.11 -5.05
N ASP A 20 -11.61 -15.11 -3.75
CA ASP A 20 -12.44 -14.07 -3.14
C ASP A 20 -11.81 -12.68 -3.23
N TYR A 21 -10.49 -12.59 -3.03
CA TYR A 21 -9.76 -11.33 -3.16
C TYR A 21 -9.87 -10.73 -4.57
N LEU A 22 -9.79 -11.56 -5.61
CA LEU A 22 -9.92 -11.11 -6.99
C LEU A 22 -11.37 -10.76 -7.35
N ASN A 23 -12.33 -11.59 -6.94
CA ASN A 23 -13.73 -11.44 -7.33
C ASN A 23 -14.47 -10.35 -6.54
N TYR A 24 -14.13 -10.14 -5.27
CA TYR A 24 -14.88 -9.25 -4.37
C TYR A 24 -14.09 -8.06 -3.83
N ILE A 25 -12.78 -8.18 -3.60
CA ILE A 25 -11.97 -7.10 -3.02
C ILE A 25 -11.39 -6.18 -4.10
N THR A 26 -10.69 -6.76 -5.08
CA THR A 26 -9.96 -6.02 -6.13
C THR A 26 -10.85 -5.02 -6.91
N PRO A 27 -12.10 -5.35 -7.28
CA PRO A 27 -12.97 -4.40 -8.00
C PRO A 27 -13.31 -3.14 -7.19
N GLN A 28 -13.25 -3.20 -5.86
CA GLN A 28 -13.56 -2.06 -5.00
C GLN A 28 -12.53 -0.94 -5.14
N PHE A 29 -11.24 -1.26 -5.35
CA PHE A 29 -10.17 -0.27 -5.53
C PHE A 29 -10.32 0.57 -6.81
N SER A 30 -11.16 0.12 -7.75
CA SER A 30 -11.49 0.90 -8.95
C SER A 30 -12.64 1.89 -8.71
N ARG A 31 -13.37 1.76 -7.59
CA ARG A 31 -14.54 2.57 -7.24
C ARG A 31 -14.20 3.67 -6.22
N THR A 32 -13.06 3.59 -5.55
CA THR A 32 -12.57 4.59 -4.60
C THR A 32 -12.15 5.88 -5.30
N HIS A 33 -12.30 7.00 -4.59
CA HIS A 33 -11.83 8.32 -5.07
C HIS A 33 -10.33 8.49 -4.84
N ILE A 34 -9.83 7.96 -3.72
CA ILE A 34 -8.42 8.02 -3.35
C ILE A 34 -8.00 6.63 -2.90
N ASN A 35 -6.87 6.15 -3.41
CA ASN A 35 -6.25 4.90 -2.99
C ASN A 35 -4.94 5.19 -2.29
N PHE A 36 -4.75 4.61 -1.11
CA PHE A 36 -3.49 4.58 -0.38
C PHE A 36 -2.94 3.16 -0.47
N GLN A 37 -1.89 2.98 -1.27
CA GLN A 37 -1.24 1.69 -1.44
C GLN A 37 0.12 1.71 -0.78
N ARG A 38 0.29 0.87 0.23
CA ARG A 38 1.59 0.68 0.88
C ARG A 38 2.47 -0.25 0.04
N VAL A 39 3.72 0.16 -0.22
CA VAL A 39 4.71 -0.56 -1.02
C VAL A 39 5.99 -0.72 -0.19
N PRO A 40 6.35 -1.93 0.23
CA PRO A 40 7.62 -2.19 0.91
C PRO A 40 8.82 -1.85 0.02
N THR A 41 9.87 -1.28 0.61
CA THR A 41 11.17 -1.03 -0.04
C THR A 41 12.23 -2.08 0.31
N VAL A 42 11.85 -3.06 1.14
CA VAL A 42 12.66 -4.22 1.51
C VAL A 42 12.26 -5.45 0.71
N ASP A 43 13.13 -6.47 0.73
CA ASP A 43 12.88 -7.72 0.00
C ASP A 43 11.66 -8.46 0.56
N THR A 44 10.62 -8.51 -0.28
CA THR A 44 9.36 -9.23 -0.02
C THR A 44 9.10 -10.29 -1.11
N SER A 45 10.13 -10.68 -1.86
CA SER A 45 10.04 -11.64 -2.97
C SER A 45 9.51 -13.01 -2.55
N ASN A 46 9.78 -13.43 -1.31
CA ASN A 46 9.21 -14.64 -0.71
C ASN A 46 8.45 -14.30 0.59
N PRO A 47 7.13 -14.02 0.52
CA PRO A 47 6.34 -13.65 1.69
C PRO A 47 6.21 -14.76 2.72
N LEU A 48 6.41 -16.03 2.35
CA LEU A 48 6.33 -17.19 3.25
C LEU A 48 7.56 -17.35 4.15
N ASN A 49 8.65 -16.66 3.80
CA ASN A 49 9.89 -16.67 4.55
C ASN A 49 10.25 -15.28 5.09
N ALA A 50 9.28 -14.37 5.11
CA ALA A 50 9.46 -13.03 5.63
C ALA A 50 9.84 -13.11 7.13
N LYS A 51 10.97 -12.47 7.49
CA LYS A 51 11.44 -12.41 8.89
C LYS A 51 10.55 -11.53 9.78
N GLY A 52 9.75 -10.66 9.16
CA GLY A 52 8.83 -9.75 9.82
C GLY A 52 8.01 -8.95 8.81
N ILE A 53 7.00 -8.25 9.32
CA ILE A 53 6.23 -7.29 8.52
C ILE A 53 7.11 -6.05 8.33
N PRO A 54 7.31 -5.54 7.10
CA PRO A 54 8.04 -4.29 6.90
C PRO A 54 7.47 -3.18 7.78
N SER A 55 8.33 -2.36 8.37
CA SER A 55 7.94 -1.18 9.15
C SER A 55 7.52 -0.01 8.25
N LEU A 56 6.92 1.04 8.82
CA LEU A 56 6.51 2.22 8.04
C LEU A 56 7.70 2.88 7.34
N ASP A 57 8.86 2.93 7.98
CA ASP A 57 10.09 3.49 7.42
C ASP A 57 10.69 2.63 6.30
N GLU A 58 10.35 1.34 6.26
CA GLU A 58 10.69 0.38 5.20
C GLU A 58 9.63 0.32 4.10
N SER A 59 8.82 1.37 3.95
CA SER A 59 7.77 1.43 2.95
C SER A 59 7.50 2.83 2.44
N PHE A 60 7.01 2.90 1.21
CA PHE A 60 6.34 4.07 0.68
C PHE A 60 4.83 3.86 0.67
N VAL A 61 4.08 4.96 0.60
CA VAL A 61 2.65 4.95 0.32
C VAL A 61 2.39 5.69 -0.97
N VAL A 62 1.80 4.99 -1.94
CA VAL A 62 1.38 5.52 -3.22
C VAL A 62 -0.07 6.00 -3.07
N ILE A 63 -0.28 7.30 -3.21
CA ILE A 63 -1.58 7.95 -3.06
C ILE A 63 -2.07 8.35 -4.44
N ARG A 64 -3.05 7.62 -4.97
CA ARG A 64 -3.66 7.90 -6.29
C ARG A 64 -5.01 8.57 -6.13
N LEU A 65 -5.19 9.71 -6.78
CA LEU A 65 -6.44 10.47 -6.80
C LEU A 65 -7.17 10.27 -8.12
N ARG A 66 -8.48 9.94 -8.07
CA ARG A 66 -9.32 9.68 -9.24
C ARG A 66 -10.40 10.75 -9.37
N GLY A 67 -10.31 11.54 -10.45
CA GLY A 67 -11.34 12.53 -10.80
C GLY A 67 -11.39 13.75 -9.88
N ILE A 68 -10.48 13.86 -8.91
CA ILE A 68 -10.34 15.03 -8.05
C ILE A 68 -9.59 16.11 -8.82
N LYS A 69 -10.25 17.25 -9.01
CA LYS A 69 -9.68 18.43 -9.67
C LYS A 69 -9.16 19.39 -8.62
N ASN A 70 -8.21 20.25 -9.01
CA ASN A 70 -7.66 21.33 -8.16
C ASN A 70 -6.91 20.85 -6.91
N VAL A 71 -6.23 19.70 -7.00
CA VAL A 71 -5.30 19.26 -5.96
C VAL A 71 -4.01 20.07 -6.11
N ASP A 72 -3.59 20.74 -5.04
CA ASP A 72 -2.33 21.49 -5.03
C ASP A 72 -1.15 20.54 -4.72
N PHE A 73 -0.73 19.78 -5.74
CA PHE A 73 0.43 18.91 -5.61
C PHE A 73 1.73 19.66 -5.23
N PRO A 74 2.04 20.84 -5.78
CA PRO A 74 3.17 21.64 -5.32
C PRO A 74 3.15 21.90 -3.81
N TYR A 75 1.99 22.27 -3.25
CA TYR A 75 1.84 22.44 -1.80
C TYR A 75 2.08 21.13 -1.05
N LEU A 76 1.45 20.03 -1.47
CA LEU A 76 1.63 18.72 -0.82
C LEU A 76 3.09 18.26 -0.84
N LEU A 77 3.80 18.48 -1.95
CA LEU A 77 5.23 18.14 -2.09
C LEU A 77 6.12 18.98 -1.16
N ALA A 78 5.78 20.26 -0.99
CA ALA A 78 6.52 21.15 -0.09
C ALA A 78 6.28 20.80 1.39
N MET A 79 5.07 20.39 1.74
CA MET A 79 4.71 20.02 3.11
C MET A 79 5.23 18.64 3.50
N ILE A 80 5.15 17.66 2.58
CA ILE A 80 5.53 16.28 2.85
C ILE A 80 6.94 16.04 2.35
N ASP A 81 7.91 16.31 3.20
CA ASP A 81 9.32 16.10 2.88
C ASP A 81 9.60 14.64 2.43
N GLY A 82 10.44 14.47 1.42
CA GLY A 82 10.72 13.17 0.80
C GLY A 82 9.60 12.59 -0.07
N SER A 83 8.51 13.34 -0.32
CA SER A 83 7.49 12.94 -1.29
C SER A 83 7.87 13.32 -2.72
N PHE A 84 7.30 12.61 -3.70
CA PHE A 84 7.51 12.88 -5.11
C PHE A 84 6.32 12.44 -5.96
N MET A 85 6.21 12.97 -7.17
CA MET A 85 5.15 12.57 -8.12
C MET A 85 5.59 11.36 -8.93
N SER A 86 4.78 10.30 -8.94
CA SER A 86 4.98 9.14 -9.83
C SER A 86 4.16 9.24 -11.11
N ARG A 87 2.99 9.90 -11.05
CA ARG A 87 2.12 10.24 -12.20
C ARG A 87 1.42 11.56 -11.92
N HIS A 88 0.79 12.15 -12.94
CA HIS A 88 0.10 13.44 -12.84
C HIS A 88 -0.97 13.51 -11.73
N ASN A 89 -1.54 12.37 -11.33
CA ASN A 89 -2.56 12.27 -10.28
C ASN A 89 -2.14 11.36 -9.12
N THR A 90 -0.84 11.10 -8.98
CA THR A 90 -0.31 10.18 -7.98
C THR A 90 0.94 10.75 -7.32
N ILE A 91 0.84 10.95 -6.01
CA ILE A 91 1.97 11.31 -5.15
C ILE A 91 2.43 10.07 -4.38
N VAL A 92 3.74 9.95 -4.19
CA VAL A 92 4.36 8.91 -3.36
C VAL A 92 4.92 9.59 -2.13
N VAL A 93 4.58 9.08 -0.94
CA VAL A 93 5.01 9.64 0.34
C VAL A 93 5.74 8.59 1.18
N PRO A 94 6.73 8.97 2.01
CA PRO A 94 7.34 8.06 2.97
C PRO A 94 6.29 7.43 3.90
N GLY A 95 6.38 6.14 4.20
CA GLY A 95 5.36 5.42 4.96
C GLY A 95 5.15 6.00 6.38
N GLY A 96 6.21 6.47 7.02
CA GLY A 96 6.13 7.17 8.31
C GLY A 96 5.31 8.48 8.28
N LYS A 97 5.09 9.06 7.08
CA LYS A 97 4.34 10.31 6.87
C LYS A 97 2.92 10.07 6.35
N MET A 98 2.44 8.83 6.29
CA MET A 98 1.10 8.50 5.79
C MET A 98 -0.01 9.23 6.56
N SER A 99 0.07 9.28 7.89
CA SER A 99 -0.95 9.96 8.70
C SER A 99 -1.01 11.45 8.40
N PHE A 100 0.15 12.09 8.25
CA PHE A 100 0.23 13.50 7.89
C PHE A 100 -0.32 13.75 6.48
N ALA A 101 -0.02 12.87 5.53
CA ALA A 101 -0.56 12.94 4.17
C ALA A 101 -2.09 12.72 4.10
N MET A 102 -2.71 12.09 5.10
CA MET A 102 -4.17 11.96 5.20
C MET A 102 -4.84 13.18 5.84
N GLU A 103 -4.09 13.97 6.61
CA GLU A 103 -4.60 15.17 7.29
C GLU A 103 -4.64 16.39 6.35
N LEU A 104 -3.66 16.50 5.44
CA LEU A 104 -3.58 17.53 4.41
C LEU A 104 -4.60 17.30 3.28
#